data_AF-A0A7W1K992-F1
#
_entry.id   AF-A0A7W1K992-F1
#
_cell.length_a   1.000
_cell.length_b   1.000
_cell.length_c   1.000
_cell.angle_alpha   90.00
_cell.angle_beta   90.00
_cell.angle_gamma   90.00
#
_symmetry.space_group_name_H-M   'P 1'
#
loop_
_entity.id
_entity.type
_entity.pdbx_description
1 polymer ?
#
loop_
_entity_poly.entity_id
_entity_poly.type
_entity_poly.pdbx_seq_one_letter_code
_entity_poly.pdbx_strand_id
1 'polypeptide(L)'
;MTAGTPADLLEAIDRAPDDERVLLELRLRWPALDDARARVAARLRVFLLTWDPLDWHDQPVARATATGDGDGFEVVLYVPLEQIVQPAAAGEEIAVVLGDIAASVLSVGAAYEQALVAGIYPQLAAADDAPRLLSRTGELSDLPPPALALAAPDWEPIGLGAIQDLVQEAFGPVDLDRSPVRLAAAARPVAASPACGDQAFGFPADLADAQPAMCRPHAAQAQAIVDERLARAADSNRDGMDAILGTSDLLSEPTHGLTLAQLRRLDDVARRRADRVATRAELAGDAEL
;
A
#
# COMPACT_ATOMS: atom_id res chain seq x y z
N MET A 1 -7.19 28.30 -11.72
CA MET A 1 -7.05 29.07 -10.46
C MET A 1 -7.90 28.38 -9.42
N THR A 2 -7.27 27.56 -8.59
CA THR A 2 -7.82 26.70 -7.55
C THR A 2 -8.14 27.52 -6.30
N ALA A 3 -9.34 28.07 -6.21
CA ALA A 3 -9.79 28.60 -4.93
C ALA A 3 -9.83 27.46 -3.90
N GLY A 4 -9.35 27.68 -2.67
CA GLY A 4 -9.48 26.72 -1.57
C GLY A 4 -8.40 25.63 -1.44
N THR A 5 -7.54 25.39 -2.45
CA THR A 5 -6.39 24.48 -2.29
C THR A 5 -5.19 25.25 -1.72
N PRO A 6 -4.54 24.77 -0.64
CA PRO A 6 -3.34 25.40 -0.10
C PRO A 6 -2.21 25.51 -1.13
N ALA A 7 -1.50 26.64 -1.14
CA ALA A 7 -0.46 26.92 -2.13
C ALA A 7 0.74 25.97 -2.01
N ASP A 8 1.09 25.58 -0.79
CA ASP A 8 2.11 24.59 -0.46
C ASP A 8 1.76 23.20 -1.00
N LEU A 9 0.49 22.80 -0.93
CA LEU A 9 0.03 21.53 -1.54
C LEU A 9 0.17 21.56 -3.07
N LEU A 10 -0.22 22.66 -3.72
CA LEU A 10 -0.05 22.81 -5.16
C LEU A 10 1.43 22.75 -5.55
N GLU A 11 2.29 23.43 -4.80
CA GLU A 11 3.74 23.39 -5.00
C GLU A 11 4.32 21.98 -4.81
N ALA A 12 3.83 21.21 -3.83
CA ALA A 12 4.25 19.83 -3.60
C ALA A 12 3.81 18.90 -4.75
N ILE A 13 2.58 19.07 -5.27
CA ILE A 13 2.07 18.31 -6.42
C ILE A 13 2.85 18.66 -7.70
N ASP A 14 3.11 19.94 -7.95
CA ASP A 14 3.89 20.40 -9.10
C ASP A 14 5.35 19.90 -9.07
N ARG A 15 5.86 19.57 -7.87
CA ARG A 15 7.19 18.98 -7.64
C ARG A 15 7.19 17.46 -7.52
N ALA A 16 6.08 16.79 -7.79
CA ALA A 16 6.04 15.33 -7.76
C ALA A 16 7.13 14.76 -8.70
N PRO A 17 8.03 13.89 -8.20
CA PRO A 17 9.01 13.24 -9.07
C PRO A 17 8.28 12.29 -10.01
N ASP A 18 8.66 12.33 -11.29
CA ASP A 18 8.03 11.52 -12.34
C ASP A 18 8.78 10.20 -12.60
N ASP A 19 9.94 10.00 -11.97
CA ASP A 19 10.81 8.84 -12.07
C ASP A 19 11.04 8.14 -10.71
N GLU A 20 10.36 8.54 -9.65
CA GLU A 20 10.47 7.93 -8.32
C GLU A 20 9.14 7.35 -7.85
N ARG A 21 9.20 6.20 -7.18
CA ARG A 21 8.04 5.51 -6.56
C ARG A 21 7.85 6.04 -5.14
N VAL A 22 7.14 7.14 -5.02
CA VAL A 22 6.99 7.90 -3.78
C VAL A 22 5.52 8.19 -3.47
N LEU A 23 5.27 8.58 -2.22
CA LEU A 23 3.98 8.99 -1.71
C LEU A 23 4.05 10.34 -0.99
N LEU A 24 2.92 11.04 -0.95
CA LEU A 24 2.77 12.30 -0.21
C LEU A 24 1.59 12.17 0.76
N GLU A 25 1.84 12.36 2.06
CA GLU A 25 0.79 12.26 3.08
C GLU A 25 0.02 13.58 3.25
N LEU A 26 -1.30 13.48 3.19
CA LEU A 26 -2.26 14.55 3.40
C LEU A 26 -3.12 14.30 4.64
N ARG A 27 -3.56 15.39 5.25
CA ARG A 27 -4.60 15.43 6.26
C ARG A 27 -5.82 16.17 5.74
N LEU A 28 -6.97 15.56 5.88
CA LEU A 28 -8.26 16.13 5.53
C LEU A 28 -8.99 16.52 6.81
N ARG A 29 -9.61 17.70 6.83
CA ARG A 29 -10.37 18.20 7.97
C ARG A 29 -11.71 18.75 7.53
N TRP A 30 -12.77 18.32 8.21
CA TRP A 30 -14.11 18.86 8.07
C TRP A 30 -14.48 19.66 9.32
N PRO A 31 -15.09 20.85 9.16
CA PRO A 31 -15.44 21.70 10.30
C PRO A 31 -16.61 21.14 11.13
N ALA A 32 -17.47 20.32 10.53
CA ALA A 32 -18.61 19.71 11.21
C ALA A 32 -18.83 18.30 10.67
N LEU A 33 -18.59 17.30 11.51
CA LEU A 33 -18.95 15.90 11.30
C LEU A 33 -19.76 15.43 12.51
N ASP A 34 -20.64 14.46 12.29
CA ASP A 34 -21.18 13.69 13.42
C ASP A 34 -20.08 12.91 14.14
N ASP A 35 -20.35 12.49 15.38
CA ASP A 35 -19.34 11.90 16.26
C ASP A 35 -18.65 10.66 15.66
N ALA A 36 -19.38 9.83 14.90
CA ALA A 36 -18.83 8.61 14.33
C ALA A 36 -17.91 8.93 13.14
N ARG A 37 -18.38 9.75 12.19
CA ARG A 37 -17.55 10.22 11.07
C ARG A 37 -16.34 11.01 11.57
N ALA A 38 -16.47 11.80 12.63
CA ALA A 38 -15.36 12.53 13.25
C ALA A 38 -14.28 11.58 13.81
N ARG A 39 -14.66 10.46 14.43
CA ARG A 39 -13.70 9.47 14.93
C ARG A 39 -12.95 8.74 13.82
N VAL A 40 -13.61 8.45 12.71
CA VAL A 40 -12.96 7.88 11.51
C VAL A 40 -12.05 8.91 10.86
N ALA A 41 -12.52 10.14 10.66
CA ALA A 41 -11.72 11.22 10.06
C ALA A 41 -10.44 11.51 10.86
N ALA A 42 -10.51 11.44 12.20
CA ALA A 42 -9.34 11.61 13.06
C ALA A 42 -8.27 10.50 12.89
N ARG A 43 -8.66 9.33 12.37
CA ARG A 43 -7.81 8.15 12.13
C ARG A 43 -7.52 7.92 10.65
N LEU A 44 -8.04 8.78 9.78
CA LEU A 44 -7.83 8.72 8.34
C LEU A 44 -6.48 9.33 7.98
N ARG A 45 -5.68 8.57 7.24
CA ARG A 45 -4.47 9.03 6.56
C ARG A 45 -4.70 8.92 5.06
N VAL A 46 -4.33 9.96 4.33
CA VAL A 46 -4.51 10.01 2.88
C VAL A 46 -3.13 10.12 2.24
N PHE A 47 -2.85 9.29 1.25
CA PHE A 47 -1.58 9.28 0.54
C PHE A 47 -1.82 9.44 -0.96
N LEU A 48 -1.17 10.44 -1.56
CA LEU A 48 -1.07 10.53 -3.02
C LEU A 48 0.10 9.67 -3.50
N LEU A 49 -0.08 8.89 -4.56
CA LEU A 49 0.94 7.98 -5.10
C LEU A 49 1.41 8.42 -6.48
N THR A 50 2.72 8.55 -6.70
CA THR A 50 3.27 8.77 -8.07
C THR A 50 3.24 7.48 -8.90
N TRP A 51 3.15 6.34 -8.24
CA TRP A 51 3.11 5.00 -8.85
C TRP A 51 2.03 4.17 -8.17
N ASP A 52 1.14 3.56 -8.95
CA ASP A 52 0.21 2.54 -8.44
C ASP A 52 0.90 1.17 -8.50
N PRO A 53 1.18 0.54 -7.34
CA PRO A 53 1.85 -0.75 -7.27
C PRO A 53 1.06 -1.92 -7.89
N LEU A 54 -0.23 -1.74 -8.16
CA LEU A 54 -1.13 -2.74 -8.72
C LEU A 54 -1.65 -2.39 -10.12
N ASP A 55 -0.98 -1.47 -10.83
CA ASP A 55 -1.39 -1.04 -12.17
C ASP A 55 -1.31 -2.13 -13.26
N TRP A 56 -0.64 -3.24 -12.95
CA TRP A 56 -0.60 -4.46 -13.76
C TRP A 56 -1.84 -5.35 -13.58
N HIS A 57 -2.56 -5.19 -12.47
CA HIS A 57 -3.74 -5.99 -12.13
C HIS A 57 -5.03 -5.31 -12.61
N ASP A 58 -5.21 -4.03 -12.26
CA ASP A 58 -6.39 -3.23 -12.62
C ASP A 58 -6.00 -1.84 -13.12
N GLN A 59 -7.00 -1.10 -13.62
CA GLN A 59 -6.80 0.33 -13.82
C GLN A 59 -6.44 1.01 -12.48
N PRO A 60 -5.54 2.01 -12.50
CA PRO A 60 -5.19 2.72 -11.29
C PRO A 60 -6.40 3.40 -10.68
N VAL A 61 -6.79 2.94 -9.50
CA VAL A 61 -7.96 3.41 -8.75
C VAL A 61 -7.56 3.73 -7.32
N ALA A 62 -8.25 4.68 -6.69
CA ALA A 62 -8.08 4.87 -5.26
C ALA A 62 -8.42 3.57 -4.52
N ARG A 63 -7.67 3.28 -3.45
CA ARG A 63 -7.86 2.10 -2.60
C ARG A 63 -7.82 2.52 -1.14
N ALA A 64 -8.65 1.89 -0.31
CA ALA A 64 -8.68 2.17 1.12
C ALA A 64 -8.75 0.89 1.94
N THR A 65 -7.97 0.86 3.01
CA THR A 65 -7.93 -0.26 3.95
C THR A 65 -7.93 0.26 5.39
N ALA A 66 -8.07 -0.65 6.35
CA ALA A 66 -8.02 -0.33 7.77
C ALA A 66 -7.26 -1.40 8.55
N THR A 67 -6.63 -0.97 9.63
CA THR A 67 -6.03 -1.86 10.63
C THR A 67 -6.57 -1.52 12.00
N GLY A 68 -6.69 -2.51 12.88
CA GLY A 68 -7.17 -2.32 14.25
C GLY A 68 -6.59 -3.37 15.18
N ASP A 69 -6.54 -3.04 16.47
CA ASP A 69 -5.88 -3.84 17.51
C ASP A 69 -6.76 -4.12 18.74
N GLY A 70 -8.04 -3.71 18.69
CA GLY A 70 -9.01 -3.82 19.79
C GLY A 70 -9.09 -2.57 20.67
N ASP A 71 -8.05 -1.75 20.70
CA ASP A 71 -8.02 -0.48 21.46
C ASP A 71 -8.25 0.72 20.53
N GLY A 72 -7.84 0.61 19.27
CA GLY A 72 -7.99 1.62 18.25
C GLY A 72 -7.98 1.06 16.84
N PHE A 73 -7.93 1.98 15.87
CA PHE A 73 -7.82 1.65 14.46
C PHE A 73 -7.13 2.78 13.70
N GLU A 74 -6.59 2.45 12.54
CA GLU A 74 -6.11 3.36 11.51
C GLU A 74 -6.86 3.05 10.22
N VAL A 75 -7.23 4.09 9.46
CA VAL A 75 -7.77 3.95 8.11
C VAL A 75 -6.84 4.66 7.15
N VAL A 76 -6.49 3.99 6.07
CA VAL A 76 -5.58 4.52 5.07
C VAL A 76 -6.27 4.58 3.72
N LEU A 77 -6.16 5.72 3.05
CA LEU A 77 -6.64 5.96 1.70
C LEU A 77 -5.45 6.28 0.79
N TYR A 78 -5.23 5.44 -0.21
CA TYR A 78 -4.25 5.63 -1.26
C TYR A 78 -4.93 6.13 -2.53
N VAL A 79 -4.44 7.22 -3.11
CA VAL A 79 -4.99 7.82 -4.32
C VAL A 79 -3.86 8.00 -5.34
N PRO A 80 -3.91 7.33 -6.50
CA PRO A 80 -3.00 7.63 -7.59
C PRO A 80 -3.03 9.12 -7.94
N LEU A 81 -1.86 9.76 -8.05
CA LEU A 81 -1.74 11.19 -8.28
C LEU A 81 -2.50 11.64 -9.53
N GLU A 82 -2.53 10.80 -10.58
CA GLU A 82 -3.26 11.03 -11.81
C GLU A 82 -4.77 11.28 -11.60
N GLN A 83 -5.39 10.64 -10.61
CA GLN A 83 -6.81 10.88 -10.27
C GLN A 83 -7.04 12.26 -9.64
N ILE A 84 -5.98 12.95 -9.23
CA ILE A 84 -6.06 14.31 -8.71
C ILE A 84 -5.70 15.32 -9.81
N VAL A 85 -4.59 15.09 -10.51
CA VAL A 85 -4.10 16.06 -11.51
C VAL A 85 -5.00 16.12 -12.75
N GLN A 86 -5.60 15.01 -13.20
CA GLN A 86 -6.45 15.02 -14.39
C GLN A 86 -7.75 15.83 -14.18
N PRO A 87 -8.54 15.62 -13.11
CA PRO A 87 -9.69 16.48 -12.84
C PRO A 87 -9.30 17.94 -12.55
N ALA A 88 -8.19 18.17 -11.85
CA ALA A 88 -7.69 19.52 -11.59
C ALA A 88 -7.34 20.28 -12.89
N ALA A 89 -6.74 19.59 -13.86
CA ALA A 89 -6.49 20.13 -15.19
C ALA A 89 -7.80 20.41 -15.97
N ALA A 90 -8.87 19.65 -15.69
CA ALA A 90 -10.21 19.89 -16.23
C ALA A 90 -10.97 21.03 -15.50
N GLY A 91 -10.39 21.59 -14.43
CA GLY A 91 -10.95 22.72 -13.67
C GLY A 91 -11.65 22.34 -12.37
N GLU A 92 -11.61 21.06 -11.97
CA GLU A 92 -12.14 20.63 -10.67
C GLU A 92 -11.20 21.01 -9.51
N GLU A 93 -11.77 21.27 -8.34
CA GLU A 93 -10.97 21.56 -7.15
C GLU A 93 -10.48 20.26 -6.50
N ILE A 94 -9.17 20.19 -6.16
CA ILE A 94 -8.56 19.01 -5.53
C ILE A 94 -9.30 18.59 -4.26
N ALA A 95 -9.74 19.56 -3.46
CA ALA A 95 -10.52 19.31 -2.25
C ALA A 95 -11.88 18.65 -2.54
N VAL A 96 -12.52 18.98 -3.66
CA VAL A 96 -13.79 18.35 -4.06
C VAL A 96 -13.55 16.88 -4.44
N VAL A 97 -12.54 16.62 -5.28
CA VAL A 97 -12.20 15.27 -5.74
C VAL A 97 -11.81 14.36 -4.56
N LEU A 98 -10.86 14.80 -3.73
CA LEU A 98 -10.45 14.04 -2.54
C LEU A 98 -11.58 13.92 -1.51
N GLY A 99 -12.40 14.97 -1.38
CA GLY A 99 -13.53 14.99 -0.47
C GLY A 99 -14.57 13.93 -0.80
N ASP A 100 -14.89 13.74 -2.08
CA ASP A 100 -15.84 12.73 -2.54
C ASP A 100 -15.35 11.30 -2.26
N ILE A 101 -14.08 11.01 -2.59
CA ILE A 101 -13.45 9.70 -2.32
C ILE A 101 -13.43 9.44 -0.80
N ALA A 102 -13.00 10.42 -0.01
CA ALA A 102 -12.91 10.28 1.44
C ALA A 102 -14.30 10.19 2.11
N ALA A 103 -15.34 10.81 1.54
CA ALA A 103 -16.71 10.74 2.07
C ALA A 103 -17.25 9.30 2.12
N SER A 104 -16.89 8.47 1.14
CA SER A 104 -17.17 7.03 1.16
C SER A 104 -16.50 6.36 2.36
N VAL A 105 -15.20 6.59 2.57
CA VAL A 105 -14.44 6.05 3.70
C VAL A 105 -15.06 6.44 5.04
N LEU A 106 -15.41 7.73 5.20
CA LEU A 106 -16.02 8.22 6.44
C LEU A 106 -17.38 7.57 6.70
N SER A 107 -18.22 7.46 5.67
CA SER A 107 -19.58 6.94 5.82
C SER A 107 -19.61 5.44 6.05
N VAL A 108 -18.83 4.67 5.29
CA VAL A 108 -18.71 3.22 5.48
C VAL A 108 -18.00 2.93 6.79
N GLY A 109 -16.87 3.60 7.06
CA GLY A 109 -16.11 3.40 8.28
C GLY A 109 -16.92 3.72 9.55
N ALA A 110 -17.74 4.77 9.53
CA ALA A 110 -18.60 5.11 10.67
C ALA A 110 -19.67 4.04 10.93
N ALA A 111 -20.22 3.43 9.88
CA ALA A 111 -21.21 2.36 10.00
C ALA A 111 -20.60 1.06 10.55
N TYR A 112 -19.30 0.82 10.30
CA TYR A 112 -18.57 -0.39 10.70
C TYR A 112 -17.48 -0.13 11.75
N GLU A 113 -17.61 0.95 12.54
CA GLU A 113 -16.56 1.39 13.47
C GLU A 113 -16.11 0.29 14.44
N GLN A 114 -17.05 -0.52 14.95
CA GLN A 114 -16.71 -1.62 15.85
C GLN A 114 -15.83 -2.68 15.17
N ALA A 115 -16.07 -2.97 13.89
CA ALA A 115 -15.26 -3.90 13.12
C ALA A 115 -13.87 -3.32 12.80
N LEU A 116 -13.79 -2.00 12.59
CA LEU A 116 -12.51 -1.30 12.45
C LEU A 116 -11.69 -1.42 13.74
N VAL A 117 -12.28 -1.08 14.89
CA VAL A 117 -11.62 -1.19 16.21
C VAL A 117 -11.16 -2.63 16.47
N ALA A 118 -12.01 -3.61 16.21
CA ALA A 118 -11.68 -5.02 16.43
C ALA A 118 -10.63 -5.57 15.45
N GLY A 119 -10.22 -4.80 14.43
CA GLY A 119 -9.24 -5.23 13.43
C GLY A 119 -9.73 -6.31 12.47
N ILE A 120 -11.05 -6.55 12.40
CA ILE A 120 -11.66 -7.61 11.57
C ILE A 120 -12.25 -7.10 10.25
N TYR A 121 -12.28 -5.78 10.05
CA TYR A 121 -12.95 -5.17 8.90
C TYR A 121 -12.37 -5.62 7.55
N PRO A 122 -11.04 -5.70 7.32
CA PRO A 122 -10.49 -6.19 6.05
C PRO A 122 -10.96 -7.61 5.69
N GLN A 123 -11.06 -8.50 6.69
CA GLN A 123 -11.54 -9.86 6.51
C GLN A 123 -13.02 -9.86 6.09
N LEU A 124 -13.85 -9.04 6.75
CA LEU A 124 -15.27 -8.92 6.40
C LEU A 124 -15.47 -8.35 4.99
N ALA A 125 -14.69 -7.33 4.62
CA ALA A 125 -14.76 -6.73 3.29
C ALA A 125 -14.29 -7.69 2.19
N ALA A 126 -13.23 -8.46 2.44
CA ALA A 126 -12.73 -9.46 1.50
C ALA A 126 -13.69 -10.65 1.32
N ALA A 127 -14.47 -10.98 2.35
CA ALA A 127 -15.50 -12.02 2.32
C ALA A 127 -16.86 -11.52 1.78
N ASP A 128 -16.96 -10.26 1.36
CA ASP A 128 -18.21 -9.57 0.98
C ASP A 128 -19.28 -9.53 2.10
N ASP A 129 -18.89 -9.77 3.37
CA ASP A 129 -19.74 -9.65 4.56
C ASP A 129 -19.88 -8.18 5.03
N ALA A 130 -19.00 -7.29 4.56
CA ALA A 130 -19.09 -5.85 4.71
C ALA A 130 -18.78 -5.17 3.36
N PRO A 131 -19.38 -4.00 3.05
CA PRO A 131 -19.04 -3.26 1.86
C PRO A 131 -17.61 -2.72 1.96
N ARG A 132 -16.88 -2.65 0.84
CA ARG A 132 -15.56 -1.99 0.76
C ARG A 132 -15.67 -0.50 1.15
N LEU A 133 -14.60 0.08 1.71
CA LEU A 133 -14.58 1.48 2.18
C LEU A 133 -14.89 2.49 1.07
N LEU A 134 -14.54 2.19 -0.18
CA LEU A 134 -14.76 3.07 -1.34
C LEU A 134 -16.02 2.74 -2.15
N SER A 135 -16.87 1.85 -1.65
CA SER A 135 -18.08 1.37 -2.36
C SER A 135 -19.15 2.43 -2.62
N ARG A 136 -19.04 3.63 -2.04
CA ARG A 136 -20.03 4.72 -2.12
C ARG A 136 -19.46 6.02 -2.69
N THR A 137 -18.29 5.95 -3.33
CA THR A 137 -17.69 7.11 -4.01
C THR A 137 -18.66 7.66 -5.07
N GLY A 138 -18.84 8.98 -5.15
CA GLY A 138 -19.79 9.62 -6.07
C GLY A 138 -21.27 9.54 -5.68
N GLU A 139 -21.64 8.75 -4.66
CA GLU A 139 -23.02 8.65 -4.17
C GLU A 139 -23.33 9.60 -3.01
N LEU A 140 -22.29 10.13 -2.36
CA LEU A 140 -22.38 10.82 -1.07
C LEU A 140 -22.05 12.31 -1.22
N SER A 141 -23.07 13.11 -1.56
CA SER A 141 -22.91 14.56 -1.78
C SER A 141 -23.22 15.42 -0.53
N ASP A 142 -23.34 14.82 0.66
CA ASP A 142 -23.80 15.55 1.87
C ASP A 142 -22.67 16.28 2.61
N LEU A 143 -21.41 15.92 2.38
CA LEU A 143 -20.27 16.55 3.04
C LEU A 143 -19.70 17.71 2.23
N PRO A 144 -19.40 18.87 2.87
CA PRO A 144 -18.67 19.93 2.19
C PRO A 144 -17.23 19.47 1.89
N PRO A 145 -16.54 20.11 0.93
CA PRO A 145 -15.13 19.82 0.68
C PRO A 145 -14.28 19.99 1.94
N PRO A 146 -13.35 19.06 2.24
CA PRO A 146 -12.43 19.17 3.36
C PRO A 146 -11.43 20.31 3.16
N ALA A 147 -10.99 20.89 4.28
CA ALA A 147 -9.71 21.60 4.30
C ALA A 147 -8.57 20.58 4.18
N LEU A 148 -7.66 20.84 3.25
CA LEU A 148 -6.48 20.01 3.01
C LEU A 148 -5.27 20.58 3.74
N ALA A 149 -4.38 19.71 4.19
CA ALA A 149 -3.06 20.09 4.70
C ALA A 149 -2.05 18.98 4.40
N LEU A 150 -0.81 19.37 4.13
CA LEU A 150 0.32 18.44 4.12
C LEU A 150 0.55 17.90 5.53
N ALA A 151 0.70 16.58 5.68
CA ALA A 151 1.14 15.98 6.94
C ALA A 151 2.65 16.13 7.12
N ALA A 152 3.38 16.03 6.01
CA ALA A 152 4.81 16.26 5.87
C ALA A 152 5.08 17.06 4.57
N PRO A 153 6.15 17.88 4.52
CA PRO A 153 6.41 18.74 3.37
C PRO A 153 6.98 17.99 2.14
N ASP A 154 7.52 16.78 2.35
CA ASP A 154 8.30 16.07 1.35
C ASP A 154 7.60 14.79 0.88
N TRP A 155 7.94 14.37 -0.33
CA TRP A 155 7.60 13.05 -0.85
C TRP A 155 8.48 11.98 -0.18
N GLU A 156 7.87 10.88 0.23
CA GLU A 156 8.55 9.76 0.88
C GLU A 156 8.56 8.52 -0.01
N PRO A 157 9.60 7.68 0.01
CA PRO A 157 9.60 6.41 -0.71
C PRO A 157 8.39 5.55 -0.32
N ILE A 158 7.75 4.93 -1.31
CA ILE A 158 6.70 3.94 -1.04
C ILE A 158 7.34 2.77 -0.26
N GLY A 159 6.88 2.55 0.96
CA GLY A 159 7.35 1.47 1.82
C GLY A 159 6.57 0.17 1.63
N LEU A 160 7.12 -0.91 2.16
CA LEU A 160 6.47 -2.23 2.18
C LEU A 160 5.09 -2.20 2.86
N GLY A 161 4.87 -1.33 3.85
CA GLY A 161 3.56 -1.15 4.49
C GLY A 161 2.48 -0.77 3.48
N ALA A 162 2.73 0.23 2.64
CA ALA A 162 1.79 0.67 1.61
C ALA A 162 1.52 -0.41 0.56
N ILE A 163 2.57 -1.12 0.11
CA ILE A 163 2.41 -2.26 -0.81
C ILE A 163 1.48 -3.31 -0.22
N GLN A 164 1.68 -3.67 1.05
CA GLN A 164 0.85 -4.67 1.70
C GLN A 164 -0.59 -4.21 1.89
N ASP A 165 -0.81 -2.95 2.23
CA ASP A 165 -2.15 -2.38 2.37
C ASP A 165 -2.91 -2.42 1.04
N LEU A 166 -2.25 -2.02 -0.04
CA LEU A 166 -2.80 -2.03 -1.40
C LEU A 166 -3.09 -3.44 -1.90
N VAL A 167 -2.13 -4.36 -1.74
CA VAL A 167 -2.29 -5.76 -2.15
C VAL A 167 -3.39 -6.42 -1.34
N GLN A 168 -3.45 -6.22 -0.02
CA GLN A 168 -4.47 -6.87 0.80
C GLN A 168 -5.87 -6.29 0.60
N GLU A 169 -5.99 -5.02 0.18
CA GLU A 169 -7.28 -4.47 -0.28
C GLU A 169 -7.74 -5.15 -1.58
N ALA A 170 -6.83 -5.40 -2.52
CA ALA A 170 -7.16 -6.00 -3.81
C ALA A 170 -7.42 -7.51 -3.72
N PHE A 171 -6.52 -8.25 -3.07
CA PHE A 171 -6.47 -9.71 -3.06
C PHE A 171 -7.00 -10.33 -1.76
N GLY A 172 -7.33 -9.51 -0.75
CA GLY A 172 -7.71 -9.97 0.58
C GLY A 172 -6.49 -10.14 1.52
N PRO A 173 -6.76 -10.38 2.82
CA PRO A 173 -5.72 -10.41 3.84
C PRO A 173 -4.72 -11.55 3.63
N VAL A 174 -3.46 -11.31 4.02
CA VAL A 174 -2.37 -12.30 4.05
C VAL A 174 -1.89 -12.42 5.48
N ASP A 175 -1.74 -13.63 6.01
CA ASP A 175 -1.26 -13.89 7.38
C ASP A 175 0.26 -13.64 7.51
N LEU A 176 0.63 -12.36 7.43
CA LEU A 176 1.97 -11.86 7.66
C LEU A 176 2.21 -11.68 9.16
N ASP A 177 2.48 -12.77 9.85
CA ASP A 177 2.88 -12.73 11.25
C ASP A 177 4.19 -11.98 11.45
N ARG A 178 4.04 -10.72 11.86
CA ARG A 178 5.11 -9.77 12.20
C ARG A 178 5.46 -9.77 13.68
N SER A 179 4.90 -10.70 14.46
CA SER A 179 5.15 -10.75 15.91
C SER A 179 6.65 -10.94 16.16
N PRO A 180 7.24 -10.23 17.14
CA PRO A 180 8.64 -10.39 17.48
C PRO A 180 9.02 -11.85 17.75
N VAL A 181 10.20 -12.25 17.28
CA VAL A 181 10.70 -13.63 17.39
C VAL A 181 11.66 -13.74 18.57
N ARG A 182 11.39 -14.68 19.47
CA ARG A 182 12.33 -15.14 20.49
C ARG A 182 12.87 -16.50 20.12
N LEU A 183 14.20 -16.61 20.00
CA LEU A 183 14.87 -17.87 19.69
C LEU A 183 15.10 -18.67 20.98
N ALA A 184 15.14 -20.00 20.85
CA ALA A 184 15.30 -20.89 22.00
C ALA A 184 16.72 -20.76 22.56
N ALA A 185 16.88 -20.96 23.88
CA ALA A 185 18.20 -20.93 24.49
C ALA A 185 19.13 -22.00 23.88
N ALA A 186 20.33 -21.59 23.47
CA ALA A 186 21.32 -22.52 22.94
C ALA A 186 21.91 -23.37 24.07
N ALA A 187 22.06 -24.69 23.85
CA ALA A 187 22.68 -25.60 24.82
C ALA A 187 24.13 -25.22 25.17
N ARG A 188 24.83 -24.54 24.25
CA ARG A 188 26.15 -23.93 24.46
C ARG A 188 26.12 -22.49 23.93
N PRO A 189 25.91 -21.50 24.81
CA PRO A 189 25.85 -20.10 24.40
C PRO A 189 27.18 -19.63 23.80
N VAL A 190 27.08 -18.76 22.79
CA VAL A 190 28.23 -18.12 22.14
C VAL A 190 28.16 -16.63 22.42
N ALA A 191 29.16 -16.07 23.10
CA ALA A 191 29.13 -14.68 23.57
C ALA A 191 28.98 -13.64 22.43
N ALA A 192 29.48 -13.96 21.23
CA ALA A 192 29.36 -13.08 20.06
C ALA A 192 28.01 -13.21 19.33
N SER A 193 27.16 -14.19 19.69
CA SER A 193 25.88 -14.37 19.02
C SER A 193 24.80 -13.50 19.68
N PRO A 194 24.12 -12.62 18.92
CA PRO A 194 23.10 -11.75 19.48
C PRO A 194 21.92 -12.55 20.08
N ALA A 195 21.59 -13.68 19.48
CA ALA A 195 20.48 -14.54 19.90
C ALA A 195 20.76 -15.34 21.20
N CYS A 196 22.00 -15.40 21.67
CA CYS A 196 22.32 -16.05 22.96
C CYS A 196 21.99 -15.18 24.18
N GLY A 197 21.64 -13.89 23.98
CA GLY A 197 21.38 -12.92 25.04
C GLY A 197 19.92 -12.75 25.48
N ASP A 198 19.02 -13.71 25.19
CA ASP A 198 17.57 -13.64 25.48
C ASP A 198 16.85 -12.38 24.91
N GLN A 199 17.32 -11.94 23.75
CA GLN A 199 16.74 -10.86 22.98
C GLN A 199 15.60 -11.36 22.08
N ALA A 200 14.56 -10.53 21.93
CA ALA A 200 13.57 -10.67 20.87
C ALA A 200 13.98 -9.84 19.65
N PHE A 201 13.69 -10.34 18.46
CA PHE A 201 13.96 -9.67 17.19
C PHE A 201 12.65 -9.22 16.54
N GLY A 202 12.57 -7.99 16.04
CA GLY A 202 11.49 -7.60 15.14
C GLY A 202 11.49 -8.46 13.87
N PHE A 203 10.31 -8.80 13.35
CA PHE A 203 10.17 -9.64 12.16
C PHE A 203 9.48 -8.86 11.03
N PRO A 204 9.96 -8.97 9.77
CA PRO A 204 11.10 -9.78 9.33
C PRO A 204 12.48 -9.12 9.45
N ALA A 205 12.55 -7.78 9.47
CA ALA A 205 13.79 -7.03 9.24
C ALA A 205 14.90 -7.31 10.28
N ASP A 206 14.66 -7.03 11.57
CA ASP A 206 15.71 -7.19 12.59
C ASP A 206 16.22 -8.63 12.70
N LEU A 207 15.34 -9.62 12.50
CA LEU A 207 15.72 -11.04 12.52
C LEU A 207 16.64 -11.36 11.34
N ALA A 208 16.31 -10.87 10.13
CA ALA A 208 17.12 -11.07 8.93
C ALA A 208 18.50 -10.38 9.06
N ASP A 209 18.54 -9.16 9.59
CA ASP A 209 19.78 -8.41 9.80
C ASP A 209 20.69 -9.08 10.86
N ALA A 210 20.10 -9.66 11.90
CA ALA A 210 20.85 -10.33 12.95
C ALA A 210 21.32 -11.75 12.55
N GLN A 211 20.62 -12.43 11.64
CA GLN A 211 20.85 -13.82 11.28
C GLN A 211 22.31 -14.14 10.88
N PRO A 212 23.02 -13.32 10.08
CA PRO A 212 24.41 -13.58 9.70
C PRO A 212 25.40 -13.61 10.88
N ALA A 213 25.08 -12.94 12.00
CA ALA A 213 25.89 -12.91 13.21
C ALA A 213 25.50 -13.99 14.24
N MET A 214 24.45 -14.77 13.99
CA MET A 214 23.97 -15.80 14.91
C MET A 214 24.87 -17.04 14.93
N CYS A 215 24.91 -17.71 16.08
CA CYS A 215 25.49 -19.05 16.12
C CYS A 215 24.65 -20.02 15.27
N ARG A 216 25.26 -21.09 14.77
CA ARG A 216 24.62 -22.03 13.84
C ARG A 216 23.25 -22.55 14.29
N PRO A 217 23.02 -22.94 15.57
CA PRO A 217 21.69 -23.35 16.04
C PRO A 217 20.64 -22.24 15.91
N HIS A 218 20.99 -21.00 16.25
CA HIS A 218 20.08 -19.86 16.18
C HIS A 218 19.80 -19.43 14.74
N ALA A 219 20.82 -19.43 13.87
CA ALA A 219 20.62 -19.15 12.45
C ALA A 219 19.68 -20.17 11.79
N ALA A 220 19.82 -21.46 12.15
CA ALA A 220 18.93 -22.53 11.67
C ALA A 220 17.50 -22.40 12.20
N GLN A 221 17.35 -22.04 13.49
CA GLN A 221 16.03 -21.79 14.07
C GLN A 221 15.36 -20.55 13.45
N ALA A 222 16.09 -19.45 13.29
CA ALA A 222 15.61 -18.25 12.61
C ALA A 222 15.12 -18.58 11.20
N GLN A 223 15.89 -19.37 10.44
CA GLN A 223 15.47 -19.81 9.11
C GLN A 223 14.19 -20.64 9.15
N ALA A 224 14.09 -21.61 10.07
CA ALA A 224 12.89 -22.43 10.18
C ALA A 224 11.63 -21.59 10.51
N ILE A 225 11.77 -20.56 11.34
CA ILE A 225 10.66 -19.64 11.66
C ILE A 225 10.30 -18.78 10.44
N VAL A 226 11.28 -18.28 9.69
CA VAL A 226 11.05 -17.55 8.43
C VAL A 226 10.29 -18.46 7.45
N ASP A 227 10.77 -19.68 7.23
CA ASP A 227 10.15 -20.63 6.30
C ASP A 227 8.71 -20.99 6.71
N GLU A 228 8.47 -21.25 8.01
CA GLU A 228 7.14 -21.52 8.55
C GLU A 228 6.18 -20.34 8.35
N ARG A 229 6.62 -19.12 8.67
CA ARG A 229 5.79 -17.92 8.54
C ARG A 229 5.48 -17.60 7.08
N LEU A 230 6.45 -17.74 6.18
CA LEU A 230 6.24 -17.55 4.75
C LEU A 230 5.30 -18.62 4.17
N ALA A 231 5.45 -19.87 4.60
CA ALA A 231 4.53 -20.94 4.20
C ALA A 231 3.10 -20.66 4.66
N ARG A 232 2.91 -20.25 5.93
CA ARG A 232 1.58 -19.87 6.45
C ARG A 232 0.99 -18.67 5.71
N ALA A 233 1.79 -17.64 5.42
CA ALA A 233 1.35 -16.50 4.62
C ALA A 233 0.86 -16.96 3.23
N ALA A 234 1.66 -17.77 2.53
CA ALA A 234 1.30 -18.31 1.22
C ALA A 234 0.08 -19.25 1.25
N ASP A 235 -0.09 -20.03 2.32
CA ASP A 235 -1.26 -20.90 2.51
C ASP A 235 -2.53 -20.11 2.86
N SER A 236 -2.39 -18.96 3.53
CA SER A 236 -3.51 -18.09 3.86
C SER A 236 -4.10 -17.39 2.63
N ASN A 237 -3.24 -16.91 1.73
CA ASN A 237 -3.61 -16.25 0.49
C ASN A 237 -2.41 -16.20 -0.46
N ARG A 238 -2.34 -17.17 -1.37
CA ARG A 238 -1.22 -17.32 -2.31
C ARG A 238 -1.12 -16.16 -3.28
N ASP A 239 -2.24 -15.78 -3.88
CA ASP A 239 -2.27 -14.71 -4.90
C ASP A 239 -1.86 -13.36 -4.27
N GLY A 240 -2.34 -13.06 -3.06
CA GLY A 240 -1.91 -11.88 -2.31
C GLY A 240 -0.43 -11.93 -1.92
N MET A 241 0.09 -13.10 -1.52
CA MET A 241 1.51 -13.25 -1.21
C MET A 241 2.41 -13.07 -2.45
N ASP A 242 2.03 -13.67 -3.57
CA ASP A 242 2.75 -13.54 -4.84
C ASP A 242 2.72 -12.07 -5.34
N ALA A 243 1.58 -11.39 -5.19
CA ALA A 243 1.45 -9.97 -5.50
C ALA A 243 2.31 -9.08 -4.59
N ILE A 244 2.39 -9.34 -3.27
CA ILE A 244 3.30 -8.62 -2.37
C ILE A 244 4.75 -8.77 -2.84
N LEU A 245 5.19 -10.00 -3.12
CA LEU A 245 6.56 -10.27 -3.55
C LEU A 245 6.88 -9.59 -4.88
N GLY A 246 6.08 -9.82 -5.92
CA GLY A 246 6.31 -9.23 -7.23
C GLY A 246 6.29 -7.70 -7.21
N THR A 247 5.38 -7.11 -6.45
CA THR A 247 5.31 -5.65 -6.32
C THR A 247 6.48 -5.07 -5.53
N SER A 248 6.98 -5.79 -4.51
CA SER A 248 8.16 -5.39 -3.75
C SER A 248 9.44 -5.44 -4.60
N ASP A 249 9.53 -6.39 -5.53
CA ASP A 249 10.63 -6.46 -6.50
C ASP A 249 10.59 -5.23 -7.43
N LEU A 250 9.42 -4.90 -7.98
CA LEU A 250 9.22 -3.71 -8.83
C LEU A 250 9.59 -2.40 -8.12
N LEU A 251 9.33 -2.31 -6.81
CA LEU A 251 9.71 -1.13 -6.02
C LEU A 251 11.23 -0.88 -6.06
N SER A 252 12.02 -1.96 -6.09
CA SER A 252 13.49 -1.92 -6.10
C SER A 252 14.08 -1.74 -7.50
N GLU A 253 13.27 -1.81 -8.55
CA GLU A 253 13.75 -1.70 -9.92
C GLU A 253 14.20 -0.27 -10.26
N PRO A 254 15.42 -0.08 -10.77
CA PRO A 254 15.88 1.24 -11.19
C PRO A 254 15.07 1.72 -12.40
N THR A 255 14.79 3.02 -12.45
CA THR A 255 14.07 3.63 -13.58
C THR A 255 14.94 3.88 -14.80
N HIS A 256 16.26 3.71 -14.68
CA HIS A 256 17.24 3.90 -15.76
C HIS A 256 17.14 5.28 -16.44
N GLY A 257 16.70 6.31 -15.71
CA GLY A 257 16.53 7.67 -16.23
C GLY A 257 15.28 7.86 -17.10
N LEU A 258 14.36 6.90 -17.09
CA LEU A 258 13.05 7.00 -17.71
C LEU A 258 12.02 7.41 -16.65
N THR A 259 10.99 8.14 -17.07
CA THR A 259 9.86 8.43 -16.18
C THR A 259 9.02 7.17 -15.97
N LEU A 260 8.30 7.07 -14.86
CA LEU A 260 7.37 5.98 -14.57
C LEU A 260 6.32 5.82 -15.68
N ALA A 261 5.85 6.93 -16.24
CA ALA A 261 4.92 6.92 -17.38
C ALA A 261 5.57 6.38 -18.68
N GLN A 262 6.88 6.51 -18.85
CA GLN A 262 7.60 5.90 -19.97
C GLN A 262 7.82 4.40 -19.74
N LEU A 263 8.23 4.01 -18.53
CA LEU A 263 8.39 2.59 -18.14
C LEU A 263 7.08 1.83 -18.35
N ARG A 264 5.97 2.37 -17.84
CA ARG A 264 4.64 1.79 -18.04
C ARG A 264 4.27 1.58 -19.50
N ARG A 265 4.59 2.55 -20.36
CA ARG A 265 4.36 2.44 -21.81
C ARG A 265 5.22 1.36 -22.46
N LEU A 266 6.46 1.19 -22.01
CA LEU A 266 7.34 0.12 -22.48
C LEU A 266 6.81 -1.26 -22.06
N ASP A 267 6.36 -1.40 -20.81
CA ASP A 267 5.76 -2.63 -20.30
C ASP A 267 4.48 -2.99 -21.05
N ASP A 268 3.60 -2.00 -21.32
CA ASP A 268 2.40 -2.21 -22.13
C ASP A 268 2.71 -2.67 -23.55
N VAL A 269 3.81 -2.19 -24.14
CA VAL A 269 4.26 -2.63 -25.48
C VAL A 269 4.84 -4.05 -25.40
N ALA A 270 5.63 -4.35 -24.37
CA ALA A 270 6.21 -5.66 -24.14
C ALA A 270 5.12 -6.72 -23.92
N ARG A 271 4.14 -6.44 -23.06
CA ARG A 271 2.96 -7.31 -22.82
C ARG A 271 2.19 -7.58 -24.10
N ARG A 272 1.83 -6.52 -24.84
CA ARG A 272 1.13 -6.65 -26.13
C ARG A 272 1.91 -7.46 -27.16
N ARG A 273 3.26 -7.43 -27.12
CA ARG A 273 4.11 -8.26 -27.98
C ARG A 273 4.13 -9.71 -27.54
N ALA A 274 4.17 -9.98 -26.24
CA ALA A 274 4.15 -11.32 -25.66
C ALA A 274 2.81 -12.05 -25.92
N ASP A 275 1.69 -11.32 -25.83
CA ASP A 275 0.34 -11.85 -26.12
C ASP A 275 0.10 -12.08 -27.62
N ARG A 276 0.96 -11.53 -28.48
CA ARG A 276 0.90 -11.73 -29.92
C ARG A 276 1.53 -13.09 -30.23
N VAL A 277 0.70 -14.11 -30.50
CA VAL A 277 1.19 -15.37 -31.10
C VAL A 277 1.87 -15.01 -32.42
N ALA A 278 3.19 -15.08 -32.46
CA ALA A 278 3.96 -14.85 -33.67
C ALA A 278 3.46 -15.81 -34.75
N THR A 279 3.07 -15.28 -35.90
CA THR A 279 2.64 -16.12 -37.00
C THR A 279 3.83 -16.91 -37.51
N ARG A 280 3.61 -18.14 -38.01
CA ARG A 280 4.67 -19.01 -38.53
C ARG A 280 5.52 -18.33 -39.63
N ALA A 281 4.97 -17.31 -40.30
CA ALA A 281 5.67 -16.51 -41.30
C ALA A 281 6.65 -15.49 -40.68
N GLU A 282 6.31 -14.88 -39.54
CA GLU A 282 7.19 -13.95 -38.83
C GLU A 282 8.39 -14.68 -38.20
N LEU A 283 8.16 -15.88 -37.66
CA LEU A 283 9.22 -16.75 -37.13
C LEU A 283 10.18 -17.29 -38.22
N ALA A 284 9.74 -17.33 -39.48
CA ALA A 284 10.57 -17.76 -40.60
C ALA A 284 11.43 -16.61 -41.17
N GLY A 285 10.99 -15.36 -41.02
CA GLY A 285 11.73 -14.17 -41.47
C GLY A 285 12.92 -13.80 -40.58
N ASP A 286 12.81 -14.02 -39.26
CA ASP A 286 13.90 -13.74 -38.30
C ASP A 286 15.03 -14.78 -38.34
N ALA A 287 14.85 -15.91 -39.03
CA ALA A 287 15.87 -16.95 -39.21
C ALA A 287 16.75 -16.75 -40.47
N GLU A 288 16.52 -15.69 -41.26
CA GLU A 288 17.30 -15.35 -42.47
C GLU A 288 18.20 -14.10 -42.30
N LEU A 289 18.55 -13.72 -41.07
CA LEU A 289 19.61 -12.75 -40.76
C LEU A 289 20.77 -13.43 -40.02
#